data_AF-A0A7X5DGE4-F1
#
_entry.id   AF-A0A7X5DGE4-F1
#
_cell.length_a   1.000
_cell.length_b   1.000
_cell.length_c   1.000
_cell.angle_alpha   90.00
_cell.angle_beta   90.00
_cell.angle_gamma   90.00
#
_symmetry.space_group_name_H-M   'P 1'
#
loop_
_entity.id
_entity.type
_entity.pdbx_description
1 polymer ?
#
loop_
_entity_poly.entity_id
_entity_poly.type
_entity_poly.pdbx_seq_one_letter_code
_entity_poly.pdbx_strand_id
1 'polypeptide(L)'
;MTDILTTIDSIVWGPAMIALLLGTHVYLTFRTGFIQRKLPAAIRRSVRRDPDGKGDISSFGALATALAATIGTGSIVGVATALLAGGPGAIFWMWIAGLFGIATKYVETYAAVKYRVRDRRGQMMGGAMFVWKRAFARPDGTVPWWATLGAVAFAAFAIIATIGTGSAVQAAAISGIVTSSIPAIPAVVVGLVIVVAVAAVIFGGVNSIARVCEWLVPVMAGAYALGCLVIMAMNAPVLGQAVGLILECAFTAKAAFGGAVGSGMIMALQFGCARGLFSNESGLGTAPIVAAAAKTRNPADQALISMTGAFWSTGVICLLTGLVLVSTMIAHPEIG
;
A
#
# COMPACT_ATOMS: atom_id res chain seq x y z
N MET A 1 7.72 -13.07 24.89
CA MET A 1 8.12 -12.05 23.88
C MET A 1 7.04 -11.88 22.81
N THR A 2 6.46 -12.98 22.31
CA THR A 2 5.30 -12.97 21.41
C THR A 2 4.08 -12.24 21.99
N ASP A 3 3.78 -12.44 23.28
CA ASP A 3 2.56 -11.89 23.90
C ASP A 3 2.58 -10.36 24.05
N ILE A 4 3.78 -9.78 24.23
CA ILE A 4 3.96 -8.33 24.25
C ILE A 4 3.74 -7.76 22.85
N LEU A 5 4.27 -8.44 21.83
CA LEU A 5 4.10 -8.02 20.43
C LEU A 5 2.64 -8.13 19.97
N THR A 6 1.93 -9.18 20.34
CA THR A 6 0.49 -9.33 20.02
C THR A 6 -0.36 -8.29 20.74
N THR A 7 0.00 -7.93 21.98
CA THR A 7 -0.69 -6.86 22.72
C THR A 7 -0.48 -5.52 22.03
N ILE A 8 0.76 -5.19 21.65
CA ILE A 8 1.06 -3.96 20.90
C ILE A 8 0.31 -3.94 19.57
N ASP A 9 0.33 -5.04 18.82
CA ASP A 9 -0.37 -5.16 17.53
C ASP A 9 -1.87 -4.92 17.68
N SER A 10 -2.50 -5.49 18.71
CA SER A 10 -3.93 -5.29 19.01
C SER A 10 -4.30 -3.86 19.38
N ILE A 11 -3.38 -3.11 20.00
CA ILE A 11 -3.58 -1.71 20.35
C ILE A 11 -3.38 -0.83 19.12
N VAL A 12 -2.30 -1.06 18.38
CA VAL A 12 -1.94 -0.28 17.19
C VAL A 12 -2.97 -0.46 16.08
N TRP A 13 -3.44 -1.67 15.82
CA TRP A 13 -4.51 -1.96 14.87
C TRP A 13 -5.89 -2.04 15.51
N GLY A 14 -6.00 -1.52 16.74
CA GLY A 14 -7.25 -1.46 17.47
C GLY A 14 -8.26 -0.48 16.85
N PRO A 15 -9.50 -0.46 17.36
CA PRO A 15 -10.58 0.37 16.85
C PRO A 15 -10.23 1.85 16.77
N ALA A 16 -9.43 2.37 17.71
CA ALA A 16 -9.06 3.78 17.77
C ALA A 16 -8.19 4.21 16.58
N MET A 17 -7.17 3.42 16.22
CA MET A 17 -6.31 3.73 15.07
C MET A 17 -7.07 3.58 13.76
N ILE A 18 -7.91 2.55 13.63
CA ILE A 18 -8.75 2.37 12.45
C ILE A 18 -9.73 3.52 12.31
N ALA A 19 -10.39 3.94 13.39
CA ALA A 19 -11.29 5.08 13.38
C ALA A 19 -10.56 6.38 12.99
N LEU A 20 -9.35 6.59 13.51
CA LEU A 20 -8.52 7.75 13.15
C LEU A 20 -8.13 7.73 11.67
N LEU A 21 -7.58 6.61 11.18
CA LEU A 21 -7.12 6.49 9.80
C LEU A 21 -8.31 6.52 8.85
N LEU A 22 -9.28 5.62 8.98
CA LEU A 22 -10.46 5.59 8.10
C LEU A 22 -11.27 6.89 8.19
N GLY A 23 -11.41 7.46 9.40
CA GLY A 23 -12.04 8.76 9.60
C GLY A 23 -11.29 9.88 8.86
N THR A 24 -9.96 9.86 8.85
CA THR A 24 -9.13 10.78 8.06
C THR A 24 -9.35 10.58 6.56
N HIS A 25 -9.41 9.34 6.08
CA HIS A 25 -9.69 9.05 4.68
C HIS A 25 -11.05 9.60 4.22
N VAL A 26 -12.08 9.38 5.03
CA VAL A 26 -13.43 9.91 4.78
C VAL A 26 -13.42 11.43 4.83
N TYR A 27 -12.86 12.02 5.87
CA TYR A 27 -12.75 13.48 6.03
C TYR A 27 -12.04 14.14 4.84
N LEU A 28 -10.88 13.63 4.45
CA LEU A 28 -10.11 14.15 3.31
C LEU A 28 -10.84 13.95 1.98
N THR A 29 -11.60 12.88 1.83
CA THR A 29 -12.44 12.65 0.65
C THR A 29 -13.47 13.77 0.47
N PHE A 30 -14.19 14.13 1.53
CA PHE A 30 -15.15 15.24 1.48
C PHE A 30 -14.46 16.60 1.33
N ARG A 31 -13.40 16.86 2.09
CA ARG A 31 -12.64 18.13 2.05
C ARG A 31 -12.04 18.38 0.66
N THR A 32 -11.55 17.33 -0.02
CA THR A 32 -10.98 17.45 -1.36
C THR A 32 -12.02 17.49 -2.49
N GLY A 33 -13.32 17.43 -2.15
CA GLY A 33 -14.40 17.47 -3.13
C GLY A 33 -14.48 16.20 -3.98
N PHE A 34 -14.27 15.03 -3.37
CA PHE A 34 -14.21 13.72 -4.04
C PHE A 34 -13.15 13.67 -5.14
N ILE A 35 -11.89 13.91 -4.77
CA ILE A 35 -10.76 13.90 -5.70
C ILE A 35 -10.64 12.58 -6.49
N GLN A 36 -11.21 11.48 -5.97
CA GLN A 36 -11.30 10.19 -6.65
C GLN A 36 -11.94 10.30 -8.04
N ARG A 37 -12.86 11.26 -8.26
CA ARG A 37 -13.48 11.48 -9.58
C ARG A 37 -12.47 11.85 -10.66
N LYS A 38 -11.30 12.37 -10.27
CA LYS A 38 -10.21 12.72 -11.19
C LYS A 38 -9.29 11.52 -11.54
N LEU A 39 -9.59 10.31 -11.07
CA LEU A 39 -8.82 9.10 -11.37
C LEU A 39 -8.56 8.89 -12.88
N PRO A 40 -9.56 8.98 -13.79
CA PRO A 40 -9.29 8.76 -15.22
C PRO A 40 -8.30 9.77 -15.80
N ALA A 41 -8.44 11.04 -15.42
CA ALA A 41 -7.53 12.10 -15.82
C ALA A 41 -6.12 11.90 -15.24
N ALA A 42 -6.05 11.45 -13.99
CA ALA A 42 -4.79 11.15 -13.30
C ALA A 42 -4.03 9.97 -13.93
N ILE A 43 -4.74 8.90 -14.30
CA ILE A 43 -4.15 7.75 -15.02
C ILE A 43 -3.58 8.22 -16.35
N ARG A 44 -4.34 9.01 -17.13
CA ARG A 44 -3.84 9.59 -18.39
C ARG A 44 -2.64 10.51 -18.19
N ARG A 45 -2.56 11.21 -17.05
CA ARG A 45 -1.43 12.08 -16.72
C ARG A 45 -0.19 11.30 -16.25
N SER A 46 -0.38 10.13 -15.63
CA SER A 46 0.72 9.30 -15.11
C SER A 46 1.72 8.86 -16.18
N VAL A 47 1.26 8.67 -17.41
CA VAL A 47 2.10 8.27 -18.56
C VAL A 47 2.70 9.45 -19.32
N ARG A 48 2.33 10.69 -18.99
CA ARG A 48 2.86 11.90 -19.64
C ARG A 48 4.13 12.36 -18.94
N ARG A 49 5.13 12.78 -19.73
CA ARG A 49 6.36 13.39 -19.23
C ARG A 49 6.19 14.90 -19.12
N ASP A 50 6.71 15.50 -18.06
CA ASP A 50 6.88 16.95 -17.90
C ASP A 50 8.35 17.30 -18.21
N PRO A 51 8.68 17.83 -19.41
CA PRO A 51 10.06 18.08 -19.84
C PRO A 51 10.80 19.08 -18.95
N ASP A 52 10.05 19.97 -18.31
CA ASP A 52 10.57 21.11 -17.57
C ASP A 52 10.37 20.99 -16.05
N GLY A 53 9.96 19.81 -15.58
CA GLY A 53 9.76 19.52 -14.17
C GLY A 53 11.09 19.43 -13.41
N LYS A 54 11.17 20.06 -12.23
CA LYS A 54 12.32 19.91 -11.32
C LYS A 54 12.14 18.65 -10.46
N GLY A 55 13.16 17.80 -10.42
CA GLY A 55 13.19 16.54 -9.67
C GLY A 55 14.24 15.58 -10.24
N ASP A 56 14.34 14.40 -9.65
CA ASP A 56 15.38 13.42 -9.97
C ASP A 56 14.84 12.37 -10.96
N ILE A 57 13.62 11.88 -10.72
CA ILE A 57 12.98 10.80 -11.51
C ILE A 57 11.70 11.25 -12.22
N SER A 58 11.23 10.48 -13.20
CA SER A 58 9.98 10.78 -13.91
C SER A 58 8.76 10.64 -12.97
N SER A 59 7.65 11.32 -13.26
CA SER A 59 6.41 11.16 -12.48
C SER A 59 5.88 9.72 -12.50
N PHE A 60 6.01 9.04 -13.65
CA PHE A 60 5.68 7.63 -13.77
C PHE A 60 6.63 6.77 -12.95
N GLY A 61 7.94 7.04 -12.98
CA GLY A 61 8.94 6.31 -12.21
C GLY A 61 8.73 6.46 -10.71
N ALA A 62 8.30 7.63 -10.24
CA ALA A 62 7.91 7.82 -8.85
C ALA A 62 6.66 6.99 -8.49
N LEU A 63 5.65 6.96 -9.36
CA LEU A 63 4.46 6.12 -9.17
C LEU A 63 4.81 4.63 -9.19
N ALA A 64 5.61 4.18 -10.16
CA ALA A 64 6.03 2.80 -10.31
C ALA A 64 6.87 2.37 -9.11
N THR A 65 7.79 3.20 -8.64
CA THR A 65 8.60 2.92 -7.43
C THR A 65 7.73 2.82 -6.19
N ALA A 66 6.75 3.73 -6.02
CA ALA A 66 5.79 3.63 -4.92
C ALA A 66 4.92 2.36 -5.06
N LEU A 67 4.51 2.00 -6.28
CA LEU A 67 3.74 0.79 -6.54
C LEU A 67 4.55 -0.48 -6.27
N ALA A 68 5.85 -0.48 -6.54
CA ALA A 68 6.74 -1.60 -6.22
C ALA A 68 6.79 -1.92 -4.73
N ALA A 69 6.64 -0.89 -3.87
CA ALA A 69 6.56 -1.09 -2.42
C ALA A 69 5.17 -1.62 -2.00
N THR A 70 4.10 -1.15 -2.64
CA THR A 70 2.71 -1.50 -2.25
C THR A 70 2.18 -2.80 -2.85
N ILE A 71 2.59 -3.15 -4.08
CA ILE A 71 2.19 -4.37 -4.77
C ILE A 71 3.21 -5.45 -4.39
N GLY A 72 2.81 -6.35 -3.49
CA GLY A 72 3.66 -7.43 -3.03
C GLY A 72 2.95 -8.26 -1.97
N THR A 73 3.67 -8.64 -0.91
CA THR A 73 3.13 -9.47 0.18
C THR A 73 1.84 -8.90 0.76
N GLY A 74 1.70 -7.58 0.88
CA GLY A 74 0.46 -6.93 1.36
C GLY A 74 -0.77 -7.19 0.49
N SER A 75 -0.63 -7.22 -0.84
CA SER A 75 -1.74 -7.43 -1.78
C SER A 75 -2.09 -8.90 -2.04
N ILE A 76 -1.25 -9.83 -1.57
CA ILE A 76 -1.42 -11.28 -1.74
C ILE A 76 -1.65 -11.92 -0.38
N VAL A 77 -0.61 -12.02 0.44
CA VAL A 77 -0.64 -12.61 1.79
C VAL A 77 -1.49 -11.76 2.74
N GLY A 78 -1.43 -10.42 2.62
CA GLY A 78 -2.27 -9.53 3.41
C GLY A 78 -3.76 -9.73 3.17
N VAL A 79 -4.16 -10.00 1.92
CA VAL A 79 -5.56 -10.30 1.56
C VAL A 79 -5.98 -11.68 2.08
N ALA A 80 -5.12 -12.69 1.93
CA ALA A 80 -5.38 -14.03 2.44
C ALA A 80 -5.51 -14.03 3.98
N THR A 81 -4.62 -13.35 4.68
CA THR A 81 -4.70 -13.21 6.15
C THR A 81 -5.93 -12.43 6.60
N ALA A 82 -6.35 -11.38 5.86
CA ALA A 82 -7.60 -10.67 6.13
C ALA A 82 -8.81 -11.59 5.97
N LEU A 83 -8.84 -12.41 4.92
CA LEU A 83 -9.90 -13.36 4.63
C LEU A 83 -9.97 -14.45 5.70
N LEU A 84 -8.84 -15.02 6.11
CA LEU A 84 -8.79 -16.10 7.10
C LEU A 84 -9.13 -15.60 8.51
N ALA A 85 -8.66 -14.41 8.89
CA ALA A 85 -8.86 -13.87 10.24
C ALA A 85 -10.18 -13.09 10.40
N GLY A 86 -10.60 -12.35 9.36
CA GLY A 86 -11.77 -11.47 9.37
C GLY A 86 -12.93 -11.95 8.50
N GLY A 87 -12.81 -13.11 7.85
CA GLY A 87 -13.82 -13.67 6.96
C GLY A 87 -13.94 -12.96 5.62
N PRO A 88 -14.86 -13.43 4.74
CA PRO A 88 -15.05 -12.86 3.39
C PRO A 88 -15.39 -11.37 3.40
N GLY A 89 -16.08 -10.91 4.45
CA GLY A 89 -16.43 -9.50 4.64
C GLY A 89 -15.24 -8.55 4.77
N ALA A 90 -14.07 -9.06 5.18
CA ALA A 90 -12.85 -8.25 5.28
C ALA A 90 -12.40 -7.71 3.92
N ILE A 91 -12.67 -8.42 2.83
CA ILE A 91 -12.32 -7.98 1.47
C ILE A 91 -13.07 -6.70 1.10
N PHE A 92 -14.35 -6.59 1.48
CA PHE A 92 -15.14 -5.39 1.26
C PHE A 92 -14.56 -4.18 2.01
N TRP A 93 -14.28 -4.34 3.31
CA TRP A 93 -13.72 -3.25 4.13
C TRP A 93 -12.32 -2.86 3.70
N MET A 94 -11.52 -3.82 3.23
CA MET A 94 -10.22 -3.56 2.60
C MET A 94 -10.37 -2.71 1.33
N TRP A 95 -11.36 -3.02 0.49
CA TRP A 95 -11.64 -2.25 -0.72
C TRP A 95 -12.12 -0.83 -0.41
N ILE A 96 -13.00 -0.67 0.58
CA ILE A 96 -13.48 0.64 1.06
C ILE A 96 -12.32 1.49 1.60
N ALA A 97 -11.43 0.89 2.40
CA ALA A 97 -10.22 1.56 2.89
C ALA A 97 -9.32 2.02 1.73
N GLY A 98 -9.22 1.24 0.65
CA GLY A 98 -8.51 1.62 -0.57
C GLY A 98 -9.16 2.79 -1.32
N LEU A 99 -10.48 2.79 -1.45
CA LEU A 99 -11.22 3.83 -2.17
C LEU A 99 -11.09 5.20 -1.48
N PHE A 100 -11.30 5.24 -0.16
CA PHE A 100 -11.09 6.47 0.60
C PHE A 100 -9.58 6.78 0.77
N GLY A 101 -8.74 5.75 0.73
CA GLY A 101 -7.27 5.75 0.59
C GLY A 101 -6.71 6.78 -0.39
N ILE A 102 -7.39 6.94 -1.53
CA ILE A 102 -6.96 7.80 -2.63
C ILE A 102 -6.85 9.27 -2.19
N ALA A 103 -7.81 9.77 -1.42
CA ALA A 103 -7.81 11.17 -1.00
C ALA A 103 -6.66 11.49 -0.03
N THR A 104 -6.40 10.59 0.92
CA THR A 104 -5.26 10.71 1.84
C THR A 104 -3.95 10.72 1.07
N LYS A 105 -3.75 9.76 0.16
CA LYS A 105 -2.53 9.65 -0.63
C LYS A 105 -2.27 10.89 -1.49
N TYR A 106 -3.34 11.51 -2.02
CA TYR A 106 -3.26 12.80 -2.71
C TYR A 106 -2.72 13.91 -1.78
N VAL A 107 -3.33 14.08 -0.60
CA VAL A 107 -2.97 15.16 0.34
C VAL A 107 -1.55 15.00 0.88
N GLU A 108 -1.17 13.78 1.26
CA GLU A 108 0.17 13.47 1.74
C GLU A 108 1.23 13.76 0.68
N THR A 109 0.99 13.32 -0.56
CA THR A 109 1.89 13.58 -1.69
C THR A 109 1.98 15.08 -1.99
N TYR A 110 0.85 15.78 -2.01
CA TYR A 110 0.82 17.21 -2.25
C TYR A 110 1.67 17.95 -1.22
N ALA A 111 1.53 17.62 0.06
CA ALA A 111 2.32 18.22 1.13
C ALA A 111 3.82 17.90 0.97
N ALA A 112 4.17 16.65 0.72
CA ALA A 112 5.57 16.23 0.56
C ALA A 112 6.25 16.93 -0.63
N VAL A 113 5.58 17.04 -1.78
CA VAL A 113 6.11 17.71 -2.96
C VAL A 113 6.17 19.24 -2.77
N LYS A 114 5.19 19.83 -2.06
CA LYS A 114 5.18 21.26 -1.74
C LYS A 114 6.32 21.66 -0.81
N TYR A 115 6.63 20.83 0.19
CA TYR A 115 7.62 21.16 1.23
C TYR A 115 8.99 20.51 1.02
N ARG A 116 9.22 19.81 -0.10
CA ARG A 116 10.50 19.15 -0.41
C ARG A 116 11.69 20.10 -0.41
N VAL A 117 12.86 19.54 -0.13
CA VAL A 117 14.13 20.24 0.02
C VAL A 117 15.16 19.64 -0.95
N ARG A 118 16.28 20.32 -1.17
CA ARG A 118 17.42 19.73 -1.86
C ARG A 118 18.49 19.35 -0.86
N ASP A 119 19.08 18.18 -1.05
CA ASP A 119 20.30 17.79 -0.34
C ASP A 119 21.52 18.55 -0.89
N ARG A 120 22.66 18.44 -0.20
CA ARG A 120 23.99 18.89 -0.64
C ARG A 120 24.37 18.41 -2.03
N ARG A 121 23.89 17.23 -2.45
CA ARG A 121 24.10 16.67 -3.80
C ARG A 121 23.09 17.17 -4.85
N GLY A 122 22.22 18.12 -4.48
CA GLY A 122 21.19 18.68 -5.36
C GLY A 122 19.96 17.80 -5.57
N GLN A 123 19.94 16.59 -5.02
CA GLN A 123 18.81 15.64 -5.09
C GLN A 123 17.63 16.13 -4.24
N MET A 124 16.40 15.87 -4.68
CA MET A 124 15.20 16.22 -3.95
C MET A 124 14.95 15.23 -2.79
N MET A 125 14.66 15.78 -1.61
CA MET A 125 14.24 15.03 -0.43
C MET A 125 12.90 15.57 0.06
N GLY A 126 11.96 14.68 0.36
CA GLY A 126 10.66 15.06 0.92
C GLY A 126 10.07 13.93 1.77
N GLY A 127 8.85 14.14 2.23
CA GLY A 127 8.18 13.24 3.17
C GLY A 127 7.65 14.00 4.38
N ALA A 128 6.90 13.29 5.25
CA ALA A 128 6.20 13.90 6.36
C ALA A 128 7.14 14.63 7.34
N MET A 129 8.37 14.16 7.54
CA MET A 129 9.39 14.83 8.36
C MET A 129 9.70 16.26 7.90
N PHE A 130 9.75 16.49 6.58
CA PHE A 130 9.97 17.83 6.04
C PHE A 130 8.70 18.68 6.08
N VAL A 131 7.53 18.05 5.90
CA VAL A 131 6.23 18.72 6.04
C VAL A 131 6.07 19.26 7.46
N TRP A 132 6.32 18.44 8.49
CA TRP A 132 6.28 18.87 9.89
C TRP A 132 7.14 20.10 10.16
N LYS A 133 8.40 20.08 9.72
CA LYS A 133 9.33 21.19 9.97
C LYS A 133 8.97 22.47 9.21
N ARG A 134 8.48 22.36 7.97
CA ARG A 134 8.30 23.52 7.07
C ARG A 134 6.87 24.05 7.01
N ALA A 135 5.86 23.20 7.20
CA ALA A 135 4.46 23.63 7.19
C ALA A 135 4.10 24.43 8.45
N PHE A 136 4.77 24.15 9.57
CA PHE A 136 4.57 24.83 10.85
C PHE A 136 5.66 25.87 11.16
N ALA A 137 6.58 26.11 10.23
CA ALA A 137 7.56 27.19 10.38
C ALA A 137 6.82 28.53 10.42
N ARG A 138 7.17 29.34 11.41
CA ARG A 138 6.63 30.69 11.56
C ARG A 138 7.30 31.65 10.56
N PRO A 139 6.69 32.81 10.26
CA PRO A 139 7.28 33.80 9.36
C PRO A 139 8.66 34.30 9.79
N ASP A 140 8.97 34.23 11.08
CA ASP A 140 10.28 34.56 11.67
C ASP A 140 11.35 33.47 11.45
N GLY A 141 11.00 32.37 10.77
CA GLY A 141 11.89 31.23 10.51
C GLY A 141 12.02 30.25 11.67
N THR A 142 11.37 30.52 12.82
CA THR A 142 11.37 29.61 13.96
C THR A 142 10.40 28.45 13.72
N VAL A 143 10.82 27.25 14.14
CA VAL A 143 9.98 26.06 14.08
C VAL A 143 9.55 25.71 15.50
N PRO A 144 8.25 25.55 15.76
CA PRO A 144 7.78 25.11 17.06
C PRO A 144 8.41 23.79 17.49
N TRP A 145 8.70 23.64 18.79
CA TRP A 145 9.35 22.44 19.33
C TRP A 145 8.55 21.16 19.02
N TRP A 146 7.22 21.21 19.10
CA TRP A 146 6.32 20.08 18.82
C TRP A 146 6.38 19.65 17.35
N ALA A 147 6.60 20.59 16.43
CA ALA A 147 6.75 20.29 15.01
C ALA A 147 8.10 19.62 14.72
N THR A 148 9.15 20.03 15.43
CA THR A 148 10.46 19.36 15.37
C THR A 148 10.38 17.95 15.97
N LEU A 149 9.70 17.80 17.10
CA LEU A 149 9.45 16.51 17.72
C LEU A 149 8.70 15.57 16.78
N GLY A 150 7.63 16.04 16.13
CA GLY A 150 6.86 15.26 15.16
C GLY A 150 7.70 14.81 13.95
N ALA A 151 8.58 15.70 13.45
CA ALA A 151 9.49 15.36 12.36
C ALA A 151 10.49 14.26 12.75
N VAL A 152 11.09 14.36 13.95
CA VAL A 152 12.06 13.39 14.47
C VAL A 152 11.37 12.05 14.78
N ALA A 153 10.20 12.09 15.40
CA ALA A 153 9.40 10.90 15.70
C ALA A 153 9.01 10.15 14.42
N PHE A 154 8.50 10.86 13.42
CA PHE A 154 8.19 10.24 12.12
C PHE A 154 9.42 9.60 11.49
N ALA A 155 10.56 10.30 11.46
CA ALA A 155 11.78 9.75 10.89
C ALA A 155 12.27 8.49 11.62
N ALA A 156 12.25 8.49 12.96
CA ALA A 156 12.64 7.35 13.77
C ALA A 156 11.71 6.14 13.53
N PHE A 157 10.39 6.35 13.57
CA PHE A 157 9.43 5.29 13.31
C PHE A 157 9.47 4.79 11.87
N ALA A 158 9.68 5.66 10.89
CA ALA A 158 9.82 5.26 9.49
C ALA A 158 11.05 4.36 9.28
N ILE A 159 12.19 4.64 9.94
CA ILE A 159 13.38 3.78 9.89
C ILE A 159 13.07 2.38 10.44
N ILE A 160 12.43 2.32 11.62
CA ILE A 160 12.07 1.05 12.26
C ILE A 160 11.05 0.27 11.41
N ALA A 161 10.00 0.95 10.93
CA ALA A 161 8.95 0.36 10.11
C ALA A 161 9.52 -0.21 8.79
N THR A 162 10.44 0.50 8.13
CA THR A 162 11.04 0.07 6.86
C THR A 162 11.78 -1.26 6.97
N ILE A 163 12.42 -1.55 8.11
CA ILE A 163 13.08 -2.83 8.36
C ILE A 163 12.04 -3.97 8.40
N GLY A 164 10.94 -3.76 9.12
CA GLY A 164 9.88 -4.75 9.24
C GLY A 164 9.05 -4.89 7.96
N THR A 165 8.24 -3.88 7.66
CA THR A 165 7.24 -3.91 6.59
C THR A 165 7.86 -3.89 5.20
N GLY A 166 8.97 -3.16 5.03
CA GLY A 166 9.63 -2.99 3.73
C GLY A 166 10.55 -4.15 3.35
N SER A 167 11.30 -4.71 4.29
CA SER A 167 12.37 -5.68 3.99
C SER A 167 12.11 -7.08 4.55
N ALA A 168 11.97 -7.22 5.87
CA ALA A 168 11.93 -8.52 6.53
C ALA A 168 10.70 -9.34 6.15
N VAL A 169 9.50 -8.73 6.16
CA VAL A 169 8.24 -9.42 5.82
C VAL A 169 8.22 -9.86 4.35
N GLN A 170 8.71 -9.02 3.44
CA GLN A 170 8.76 -9.33 2.01
C GLN A 170 9.76 -10.46 1.72
N ALA A 171 10.98 -10.41 2.30
CA ALA A 171 11.98 -11.44 2.12
C ALA A 171 11.53 -12.80 2.72
N ALA A 172 10.88 -12.77 3.88
CA ALA A 172 10.34 -13.97 4.52
C ALA A 172 9.23 -14.61 3.67
N ALA A 173 8.33 -13.82 3.10
CA ALA A 173 7.27 -14.32 2.22
C ALA A 173 7.85 -14.98 0.96
N ILE A 174 8.81 -14.33 0.28
CA ILE A 174 9.48 -14.90 -0.90
C ILE A 174 10.19 -16.20 -0.54
N SER A 175 10.98 -16.21 0.55
CA SER A 175 11.68 -17.42 0.99
C SER A 175 10.71 -18.55 1.34
N GLY A 176 9.60 -18.24 2.02
CA GLY A 176 8.57 -19.22 2.37
C GLY A 176 7.94 -19.86 1.14
N ILE A 177 7.58 -19.05 0.13
CA ILE A 177 6.98 -19.55 -1.12
C ILE A 177 7.98 -20.41 -1.91
N VAL A 178 9.24 -19.98 -2.02
CA VAL A 178 10.25 -20.73 -2.77
C VAL A 178 10.58 -22.06 -2.09
N THR A 179 10.76 -22.05 -0.77
CA THR A 179 11.09 -23.27 -0.02
C THR A 179 9.92 -24.26 0.05
N SER A 180 8.67 -23.78 0.09
CA SER A 180 7.50 -24.67 0.02
C SER A 180 7.28 -25.26 -1.38
N SER A 181 7.55 -24.47 -2.43
CA SER A 181 7.37 -24.90 -3.82
C SER A 181 8.53 -25.78 -4.32
N ILE A 182 9.75 -25.52 -3.84
CA ILE A 182 10.97 -26.23 -4.21
C ILE A 182 11.75 -26.58 -2.93
N PRO A 183 11.38 -27.68 -2.24
CA PRO A 183 11.97 -28.06 -0.95
C PRO A 183 13.50 -28.28 -0.98
N ALA A 184 14.06 -28.53 -2.17
CA ALA A 184 15.49 -28.74 -2.36
C ALA A 184 16.33 -27.45 -2.22
N ILE A 185 15.73 -26.26 -2.26
CA ILE A 185 16.44 -24.99 -2.17
C ILE A 185 16.46 -24.50 -0.72
N PRO A 186 17.64 -24.37 -0.07
CA PRO A 186 17.72 -23.82 1.29
C PRO A 186 17.35 -22.34 1.34
N ALA A 187 16.67 -21.92 2.41
CA ALA A 187 16.28 -20.51 2.63
C ALA A 187 17.47 -19.53 2.56
N VAL A 188 18.66 -19.95 3.01
CA VAL A 188 19.88 -19.14 2.96
C VAL A 188 20.27 -18.78 1.53
N VAL A 189 20.10 -19.71 0.57
CA VAL A 189 20.39 -19.47 -0.85
C VAL A 189 19.41 -18.45 -1.43
N VAL A 190 18.12 -18.58 -1.11
CA VAL A 190 17.10 -17.61 -1.52
C VAL A 190 17.42 -16.21 -0.98
N GLY A 191 17.78 -16.12 0.30
CA GLY A 191 18.18 -14.87 0.94
C GLY A 191 19.40 -14.23 0.28
N LEU A 192 20.43 -15.03 -0.04
CA LEU A 192 21.63 -14.53 -0.72
C LEU A 192 21.31 -13.95 -2.10
N VAL A 193 20.48 -14.64 -2.89
CA VAL A 193 20.04 -14.16 -4.21
C VAL A 193 19.27 -12.86 -4.09
N ILE A 194 18.34 -12.75 -3.12
CA ILE A 194 17.61 -11.50 -2.86
C ILE A 194 18.57 -10.36 -2.52
N VAL A 195 19.52 -10.59 -1.62
CA VAL A 195 20.51 -9.57 -1.21
C VAL A 195 21.33 -9.08 -2.41
N VAL A 196 21.86 -9.99 -3.22
CA VAL A 196 22.66 -9.62 -4.41
C VAL A 196 21.84 -8.84 -5.42
N ALA A 197 20.61 -9.29 -5.71
CA ALA A 197 19.72 -8.63 -6.67
C ALA A 197 19.32 -7.22 -6.20
N VAL A 198 18.94 -7.09 -4.92
CA VAL A 198 18.54 -5.80 -4.32
C VAL A 198 19.74 -4.85 -4.25
N ALA A 199 20.92 -5.33 -3.85
CA ALA A 199 22.14 -4.52 -3.79
C ALA A 199 22.51 -3.94 -5.16
N ALA A 200 22.43 -4.75 -6.22
CA ALA A 200 22.70 -4.31 -7.59
C ALA A 200 21.82 -3.12 -8.02
N VAL A 201 20.56 -3.07 -7.55
CA VAL A 201 19.63 -1.98 -7.86
C VAL A 201 19.87 -0.77 -6.94
N ILE A 202 19.99 -0.97 -5.63
CA ILE A 202 20.10 0.10 -4.62
C ILE A 202 21.38 0.91 -4.77
N PHE A 203 22.52 0.28 -5.07
CA PHE A 203 23.79 1.00 -5.22
C PHE A 203 23.78 2.03 -6.35
N GLY A 204 22.91 1.86 -7.35
CA GLY A 204 22.69 2.86 -8.41
C GLY A 204 21.83 4.06 -7.99
N GLY A 205 21.33 4.10 -6.75
CA GLY A 205 20.52 5.20 -6.21
C GLY A 205 19.09 5.29 -6.79
N VAL A 206 18.41 6.40 -6.49
CA VAL A 206 16.97 6.59 -6.80
C VAL A 206 16.68 6.48 -8.31
N ASN A 207 17.61 6.90 -9.17
CA ASN A 207 17.47 6.78 -10.63
C ASN A 207 17.52 5.31 -11.10
N SER A 208 18.37 4.48 -10.50
CA SER A 208 18.46 3.04 -10.80
C SER A 208 17.18 2.33 -10.36
N ILE A 209 16.75 2.59 -9.12
CA ILE A 209 15.51 2.04 -8.55
C ILE A 209 14.32 2.39 -9.47
N ALA A 210 14.14 3.67 -9.80
CA ALA A 210 13.03 4.11 -10.63
C ALA A 210 13.06 3.45 -12.01
N ARG A 211 14.23 3.33 -12.66
CA ARG A 211 14.35 2.68 -13.97
C ARG A 211 13.93 1.22 -13.94
N VAL A 212 14.33 0.48 -12.90
CA VAL A 212 13.92 -0.92 -12.74
C VAL A 212 12.41 -1.01 -12.48
N CYS A 213 11.89 -0.17 -11.59
CA CYS A 213 10.46 -0.15 -11.25
C CYS A 213 9.58 0.24 -12.44
N GLU A 214 9.98 1.21 -13.28
CA GLU A 214 9.21 1.65 -14.45
C GLU A 214 8.89 0.50 -15.41
N TRP A 215 9.78 -0.48 -15.54
CA TRP A 215 9.57 -1.65 -16.40
C TRP A 215 9.01 -2.86 -15.65
N LEU A 216 9.57 -3.17 -14.48
CA LEU A 216 9.20 -4.36 -13.71
C LEU A 216 7.76 -4.29 -13.19
N VAL A 217 7.33 -3.12 -12.70
CA VAL A 217 6.05 -2.96 -12.00
C VAL A 217 4.85 -3.19 -12.92
N PRO A 218 4.77 -2.58 -14.12
CA PRO A 218 3.66 -2.85 -15.04
C PRO A 218 3.62 -4.31 -15.48
N VAL A 219 4.78 -4.93 -15.73
CA VAL A 219 4.86 -6.34 -16.15
C VAL A 219 4.36 -7.26 -15.04
N MET A 220 4.83 -7.08 -13.79
CA MET A 220 4.38 -7.93 -12.68
C MET A 220 2.90 -7.74 -12.35
N ALA A 221 2.41 -6.49 -12.33
CA ALA A 221 1.00 -6.21 -12.03
C ALA A 221 0.08 -6.75 -13.14
N GLY A 222 0.49 -6.62 -14.40
CA GLY A 222 -0.23 -7.16 -15.55
C GLY A 222 -0.27 -8.69 -15.55
N ALA A 223 0.87 -9.35 -15.32
CA ALA A 223 0.95 -10.80 -15.25
C ALA A 223 0.10 -11.37 -14.10
N TYR A 224 0.18 -10.76 -12.91
CA TYR A 224 -0.61 -11.17 -11.76
C TYR A 224 -2.12 -10.97 -12.01
N ALA A 225 -2.52 -9.78 -12.50
CA ALA A 225 -3.91 -9.51 -12.83
C ALA A 225 -4.45 -10.49 -13.89
N LEU A 226 -3.66 -10.81 -14.92
CA LEU A 226 -4.04 -11.80 -15.93
C LEU A 226 -4.26 -13.18 -15.30
N GLY A 227 -3.35 -13.63 -14.42
CA GLY A 227 -3.52 -14.88 -13.68
C GLY A 227 -4.80 -14.90 -12.85
N CYS A 228 -5.11 -13.83 -12.14
CA CYS A 228 -6.37 -13.70 -11.41
C CYS A 228 -7.59 -13.76 -12.33
N LEU A 229 -7.54 -13.08 -13.48
CA LEU A 229 -8.64 -13.09 -14.45
C LEU A 229 -8.87 -14.48 -15.06
N VAL A 230 -7.81 -15.25 -15.32
CA VAL A 230 -7.92 -16.64 -15.79
C VAL A 230 -8.62 -17.51 -14.73
N ILE A 231 -8.20 -17.43 -13.47
CA ILE A 231 -8.84 -18.20 -12.39
C ILE A 231 -10.29 -17.76 -12.18
N MET A 232 -10.57 -16.45 -12.24
CA MET A 232 -11.95 -15.95 -12.18
C MET A 232 -12.81 -16.43 -13.35
N ALA A 233 -12.25 -16.58 -14.54
CA ALA A 233 -12.96 -17.14 -15.70
C ALA A 233 -13.25 -18.63 -15.50
N MET A 234 -12.33 -19.39 -14.90
CA MET A 234 -12.56 -20.79 -14.52
C MET A 234 -13.64 -20.92 -13.43
N ASN A 235 -13.67 -19.98 -12.48
CA ASN A 235 -14.65 -19.91 -11.40
C ASN A 235 -15.87 -19.05 -11.73
N ALA A 236 -16.11 -18.73 -13.02
CA ALA A 236 -17.21 -17.85 -13.43
C ALA A 236 -18.60 -18.25 -12.88
N PRO A 237 -18.97 -19.56 -12.78
CA PRO A 237 -20.27 -19.96 -12.26
C PRO A 237 -20.52 -19.54 -10.80
N VAL A 238 -19.47 -19.49 -9.98
CA VAL A 238 -19.56 -19.18 -8.55
C VAL A 238 -19.21 -17.73 -8.23
N LEU A 239 -18.79 -16.94 -9.22
CA LEU A 239 -18.33 -15.57 -8.99
C LEU A 239 -19.43 -14.66 -8.42
N GLY A 240 -20.66 -14.81 -8.88
CA GLY A 240 -21.82 -14.08 -8.32
C GLY A 240 -22.06 -14.43 -6.85
N GLN A 241 -21.89 -15.70 -6.48
CA GLN A 241 -22.01 -16.16 -5.10
C GLN A 241 -20.87 -15.62 -4.23
N ALA A 242 -19.65 -15.58 -4.76
CA ALA A 242 -18.50 -15.01 -4.07
C ALA A 242 -18.70 -13.52 -3.72
N VAL A 243 -19.19 -12.72 -4.66
CA VAL A 243 -19.52 -11.31 -4.42
C VAL A 243 -20.65 -11.18 -3.38
N GLY A 244 -21.70 -12.00 -3.50
CA GLY A 244 -22.80 -12.03 -2.54
C GLY A 244 -22.31 -12.35 -1.12
N LEU A 245 -21.43 -13.34 -0.99
CA LEU A 245 -20.86 -13.76 0.30
C LEU A 245 -19.98 -12.66 0.91
N ILE A 246 -19.15 -12.00 0.11
CA ILE A 246 -18.33 -10.87 0.58
C ILE A 246 -19.22 -9.76 1.14
N LEU A 247 -20.29 -9.39 0.44
CA LEU A 247 -21.21 -8.34 0.89
C LEU A 247 -22.02 -8.77 2.11
N GLU A 248 -22.52 -10.00 2.14
CA GLU A 248 -23.29 -10.51 3.28
C GLU A 248 -22.41 -10.57 4.54
N CYS A 249 -21.21 -11.15 4.47
CA CYS A 249 -20.28 -11.22 5.59
C CYS A 249 -19.69 -9.85 5.98
N ALA A 250 -19.75 -8.84 5.11
CA ALA A 250 -19.28 -7.50 5.46
C ALA A 250 -20.20 -6.79 6.46
N PHE A 251 -21.50 -7.11 6.44
CA PHE A 251 -22.54 -6.47 7.26
C PHE A 251 -23.21 -7.40 8.26
N THR A 252 -22.94 -8.71 8.20
CA THR A 252 -23.53 -9.71 9.09
C THR A 252 -22.46 -10.55 9.78
N ALA A 253 -22.77 -11.09 10.96
CA ALA A 253 -21.89 -12.00 11.70
C ALA A 253 -22.03 -13.47 11.22
N LYS A 254 -22.21 -13.68 9.91
CA LYS A 254 -22.40 -15.02 9.34
C LYS A 254 -21.08 -15.78 9.28
N ALA A 255 -21.06 -16.99 9.82
CA ALA A 255 -19.92 -17.91 9.66
C ALA A 255 -19.88 -18.43 8.21
N ALA A 256 -18.72 -18.36 7.58
CA ALA A 256 -18.46 -18.91 6.26
C ALA A 256 -17.27 -19.89 6.33
N PHE A 257 -17.24 -20.89 5.45
CA PHE A 257 -16.15 -21.87 5.28
C PHE A 257 -15.70 -22.59 6.56
N GLY A 258 -16.51 -23.57 7.02
CA GLY A 258 -16.00 -24.70 7.82
C GLY A 258 -15.54 -24.46 9.26
N GLY A 259 -15.62 -23.25 9.81
CA GLY A 259 -15.27 -23.00 11.21
C GLY A 259 -14.27 -21.87 11.46
N ALA A 260 -13.99 -21.03 10.46
CA ALA A 260 -13.51 -19.68 10.75
C ALA A 260 -14.57 -18.98 11.62
N VAL A 261 -14.30 -18.99 12.93
CA VAL A 261 -15.11 -18.42 14.01
C VAL A 261 -15.71 -17.12 13.55
N GLY A 262 -17.03 -16.95 13.75
CA GLY A 262 -17.79 -15.75 13.44
C GLY A 262 -17.04 -14.47 13.79
N SER A 263 -16.29 -13.95 12.83
CA SER A 263 -15.71 -12.64 12.88
C SER A 263 -16.87 -11.69 12.66
N GLY A 264 -17.52 -11.27 13.75
CA GLY A 264 -18.60 -10.30 13.68
C GLY A 264 -18.17 -9.09 12.83
N MET A 265 -19.13 -8.32 12.29
CA MET A 265 -18.88 -7.14 11.45
C MET A 265 -17.65 -6.31 11.85
N ILE A 266 -17.40 -6.18 13.17
CA ILE A 266 -16.24 -5.50 13.76
C ILE A 266 -14.90 -6.13 13.34
N MET A 267 -14.75 -7.46 13.38
CA MET A 267 -13.51 -8.14 13.00
C MET A 267 -13.26 -8.07 11.50
N ALA A 268 -14.30 -8.25 10.68
CA ALA A 268 -14.21 -8.06 9.24
C ALA A 268 -13.75 -6.62 8.91
N LEU A 269 -14.33 -5.63 9.59
CA LEU A 269 -13.93 -4.23 9.45
C LEU A 269 -12.50 -4.01 9.93
N GLN A 270 -12.10 -4.55 11.09
CA GLN A 270 -10.78 -4.34 11.66
C GLN A 270 -9.69 -4.92 10.77
N PHE A 271 -9.77 -6.21 10.45
CA PHE A 271 -8.78 -6.87 9.61
C PHE A 271 -8.80 -6.35 8.17
N GLY A 272 -10.00 -6.09 7.63
CA GLY A 272 -10.15 -5.50 6.29
C GLY A 272 -9.51 -4.13 6.21
N CYS A 273 -9.85 -3.20 7.11
CA CYS A 273 -9.25 -1.87 7.14
C CYS A 273 -7.75 -1.92 7.41
N ALA A 274 -7.29 -2.69 8.41
CA ALA A 274 -5.87 -2.79 8.75
C ALA A 274 -5.03 -3.29 7.56
N ARG A 275 -5.47 -4.37 6.90
CA ARG A 275 -4.75 -4.91 5.73
C ARG A 275 -4.91 -4.04 4.49
N GLY A 276 -6.03 -3.32 4.34
CA GLY A 276 -6.22 -2.32 3.29
C GLY A 276 -5.26 -1.15 3.41
N LEU A 277 -5.19 -0.56 4.60
CA LEU A 277 -4.26 0.53 4.93
C LEU A 277 -2.80 0.10 4.75
N PHE A 278 -2.47 -1.13 5.15
CA PHE A 278 -1.15 -1.70 4.92
C PHE A 278 -0.85 -1.87 3.42
N SER A 279 -1.81 -2.35 2.62
CA SER A 279 -1.57 -2.65 1.21
C SER A 279 -1.39 -1.42 0.33
N ASN A 280 -2.10 -0.32 0.57
CA ASN A 280 -1.93 0.91 -0.23
C ASN A 280 -0.99 1.94 0.42
N GLU A 281 -0.57 1.72 1.66
CA GLU A 281 0.23 2.64 2.48
C GLU A 281 -0.38 4.05 2.64
N SER A 282 -1.69 4.21 2.46
CA SER A 282 -2.35 5.49 2.69
C SER A 282 -2.43 5.79 4.19
N GLY A 283 -1.90 6.95 4.60
CA GLY A 283 -1.80 7.31 6.02
C GLY A 283 -0.47 6.93 6.68
N LEU A 284 0.40 6.16 6.02
CA LEU A 284 1.73 5.79 6.55
C LEU A 284 2.81 6.84 6.24
N GLY A 285 2.58 7.71 5.25
CA GLY A 285 3.52 8.80 4.90
C GLY A 285 4.80 8.35 4.19
N THR A 286 4.95 7.07 3.83
CA THR A 286 6.11 6.50 3.12
C THR A 286 6.09 6.77 1.61
N ALA A 287 4.97 6.50 0.93
CA ALA A 287 4.83 6.76 -0.51
C ALA A 287 5.16 8.21 -0.96
N PRO A 288 4.80 9.27 -0.18
CA PRO A 288 5.20 10.65 -0.48
C PRO A 288 6.72 10.91 -0.52
N ILE A 289 7.54 10.08 0.16
CA ILE A 289 9.00 10.22 0.17
C ILE A 289 9.54 10.03 -1.25
N VAL A 290 9.08 8.98 -1.93
CA VAL A 290 9.44 8.70 -3.32
C VAL A 290 8.83 9.74 -4.27
N ALA A 291 7.57 10.12 -4.06
CA ALA A 291 6.89 11.11 -4.90
C ALA A 291 7.56 12.50 -4.84
N ALA A 292 8.24 12.84 -3.76
CA ALA A 292 9.01 14.08 -3.65
C ALA A 292 10.20 14.16 -4.62
N ALA A 293 10.74 13.01 -5.05
CA ALA A 293 11.81 12.93 -6.03
C ALA A 293 11.31 13.13 -7.48
N ALA A 294 9.99 13.17 -7.72
CA ALA A 294 9.43 13.29 -9.06
C ALA A 294 9.71 14.66 -9.71
N LYS A 295 9.97 14.67 -11.01
CA LYS A 295 10.05 15.86 -11.86
C LYS A 295 8.66 16.44 -12.08
N THR A 296 8.35 17.50 -11.34
CA THR A 296 7.07 18.20 -11.47
C THR A 296 7.22 19.70 -11.19
N ARG A 297 6.48 20.52 -11.94
CA ARG A 297 6.29 21.96 -11.65
C ARG A 297 5.20 22.20 -10.63
N ASN A 298 4.16 21.37 -10.63
CA ASN A 298 2.97 21.54 -9.79
C ASN A 298 2.81 20.36 -8.82
N PRO A 299 2.86 20.61 -7.50
CA PRO A 299 2.62 19.58 -6.49
C PRO A 299 1.27 18.86 -6.67
N ALA A 300 0.24 19.55 -7.15
CA ALA A 300 -1.07 18.97 -7.40
C ALA A 300 -1.04 17.92 -8.52
N ASP A 301 -0.22 18.12 -9.56
CA ASP A 301 -0.12 17.18 -10.66
C ASP A 301 0.55 15.87 -10.23
N GLN A 302 1.63 15.96 -9.44
CA GLN A 302 2.28 14.77 -8.91
C GLN A 302 1.42 14.06 -7.87
N ALA A 303 0.65 14.81 -7.07
CA ALA A 303 -0.31 14.25 -6.15
C ALA A 303 -1.45 13.50 -6.87
N LEU A 304 -1.97 14.05 -7.98
CA LEU A 304 -2.94 13.35 -8.84
C LEU A 304 -2.36 12.05 -9.38
N ILE A 305 -1.09 12.03 -9.81
CA ILE A 305 -0.47 10.81 -10.31
C ILE A 305 -0.31 9.79 -9.17
N SER A 306 0.19 10.21 -8.02
CA SER A 306 0.52 9.31 -6.89
C SER A 306 -0.71 8.72 -6.21
N MET A 307 -1.85 9.43 -6.22
CA MET A 307 -3.10 8.89 -5.67
C MET A 307 -3.63 7.69 -6.47
N THR A 308 -3.26 7.55 -7.75
CA THR A 308 -3.60 6.34 -8.54
C THR A 308 -2.96 5.09 -7.97
N GLY A 309 -1.92 5.21 -7.14
CA GLY A 309 -1.28 4.07 -6.51
C GLY A 309 -2.22 3.27 -5.60
N ALA A 310 -3.10 3.94 -4.85
CA ALA A 310 -4.10 3.27 -4.02
C ALA A 310 -5.18 2.56 -4.86
N PHE A 311 -5.52 3.13 -6.02
CA PHE A 311 -6.43 2.50 -6.97
C PHE A 311 -5.83 1.21 -7.57
N TRP A 312 -4.59 1.26 -8.06
CA TRP A 312 -3.95 0.07 -8.65
C TRP A 312 -3.68 -1.02 -7.62
N SER A 313 -3.13 -0.68 -6.45
CA SER A 313 -2.83 -1.67 -5.40
C SER A 313 -4.10 -2.28 -4.80
N THR A 314 -4.92 -1.49 -4.10
CA THR A 314 -6.09 -2.04 -3.39
C THR A 314 -7.34 -2.12 -4.26
N GLY A 315 -7.59 -1.10 -5.08
CA GLY A 315 -8.80 -1.05 -5.91
C GLY A 315 -8.85 -2.13 -6.99
N VAL A 316 -7.69 -2.52 -7.52
CA VAL A 316 -7.57 -3.54 -8.58
C VAL A 316 -6.93 -4.82 -8.04
N ILE A 317 -5.66 -4.79 -7.65
CA ILE A 317 -4.93 -6.04 -7.32
C ILE A 317 -5.52 -6.74 -6.10
N CYS A 318 -5.73 -6.05 -4.98
CA CYS A 318 -6.30 -6.71 -3.78
C CYS A 318 -7.73 -7.19 -3.99
N LEU A 319 -8.53 -6.46 -4.78
CA LEU A 319 -9.89 -6.88 -5.12
C LEU A 319 -9.87 -8.17 -5.95
N LEU A 320 -9.02 -8.24 -6.98
CA LEU A 320 -8.83 -9.44 -7.79
C LEU A 320 -8.37 -10.62 -6.93
N THR A 321 -7.38 -10.42 -6.06
CA THR A 321 -6.92 -11.45 -5.11
C THR A 321 -8.08 -11.94 -4.24
N GLY A 322 -8.84 -11.03 -3.64
CA GLY A 322 -9.95 -11.40 -2.75
C GLY A 322 -11.05 -12.19 -3.47
N LEU A 323 -11.42 -11.76 -4.68
CA LEU A 323 -12.41 -12.46 -5.50
C LEU A 323 -11.93 -13.86 -5.91
N VAL A 324 -10.66 -14.00 -6.30
CA VAL A 324 -10.06 -15.31 -6.60
C VAL A 324 -10.09 -16.22 -5.38
N LEU A 325 -9.67 -15.73 -4.21
CA LEU A 325 -9.64 -16.55 -2.99
C LEU A 325 -11.04 -17.02 -2.59
N VAL A 326 -12.02 -16.11 -2.53
CA VAL A 326 -13.40 -16.49 -2.14
C VAL A 326 -14.04 -17.40 -3.18
N SER A 327 -13.89 -17.10 -4.47
CA SER A 327 -14.45 -17.97 -5.52
C SER A 327 -13.81 -19.37 -5.52
N THR A 328 -12.50 -19.46 -5.26
CA THR A 328 -11.79 -20.75 -5.17
C THR A 328 -12.23 -21.53 -3.94
N MET A 329 -12.41 -20.90 -2.78
CA MET A 329 -12.92 -21.56 -1.57
C MET A 329 -14.35 -22.07 -1.74
N ILE A 330 -15.18 -21.42 -2.59
CA ILE A 330 -16.53 -21.92 -2.93
C ILE A 330 -16.44 -23.09 -3.91
N ALA A 331 -15.60 -22.99 -4.94
CA ALA A 331 -15.45 -24.01 -5.97
C ALA A 331 -14.77 -25.29 -5.45
N HIS A 332 -13.85 -25.13 -4.49
CA HIS A 332 -13.03 -26.19 -3.90
C HIS A 332 -13.03 -26.10 -2.37
N PRO A 333 -14.12 -26.55 -1.71
CA PRO A 333 -14.25 -26.49 -0.26
C PRO A 333 -13.15 -27.27 0.48
N GLU A 334 -12.55 -28.27 -0.17
CA GLU A 334 -11.42 -29.06 0.35
C GLU A 334 -10.10 -28.30 0.53
N ILE A 335 -9.97 -27.10 -0.05
CA ILE A 335 -8.78 -26.22 0.07
C ILE A 335 -8.95 -25.16 1.16
N GLY A 336 -10.17 -25.05 1.73
CA GLY A 336 -10.56 -24.03 2.71
C GLY A 336 -10.14 -24.32 4.15
#